data_AF-K7MTI6-F1
#
_entry.id   AF-K7MTI6-F1
#
_cell.length_a   1.000
_cell.length_b   1.000
_cell.length_c   1.000
_cell.angle_alpha   90.00
_cell.angle_beta   90.00
_cell.angle_gamma   90.00
#
_symmetry.space_group_name_H-M   'P 1'
#
loop_
_entity.id
_entity.type
_entity.pdbx_description
1 polymer ?
#
loop_
_entity_poly.entity_id
_entity_poly.type
_entity_poly.pdbx_seq_one_letter_code
_entity_poly.pdbx_strand_id
1 'polypeptide(L)'
;MNVTTIDLWSVIQKKDNWRDVCFNDGIHLSTEGSKIVTKEILKVLKEAEWKPNLYWRSMPSDFGEDSPYDPVGPDGKTTINLSNFAFP
;
A
#
# COMPACT_ATOMS: atom_id res chain seq x y z
N MET A 1 4.83 24.88 8.17
CA MET A 1 4.51 23.77 7.26
C MET A 1 3.52 22.84 7.95
N ASN A 2 2.36 22.59 7.35
CA ASN A 2 1.41 21.59 7.85
C ASN A 2 1.63 20.28 7.07
N VAL A 3 2.74 19.60 7.36
CA VAL A 3 3.16 18.37 6.69
C VAL A 3 3.07 17.23 7.67
N THR A 4 2.30 16.20 7.32
CA THR A 4 2.21 14.98 8.11
C THR A 4 3.51 14.19 8.01
N THR A 5 3.99 13.68 9.14
CA THR A 5 5.25 12.92 9.23
C THR A 5 5.00 11.53 9.79
N ILE A 6 5.85 10.57 9.40
CA ILE A 6 5.86 9.22 9.96
C ILE A 6 7.15 9.04 10.75
N ASP A 7 7.04 8.68 12.03
CA ASP A 7 8.18 8.31 12.85
C ASP A 7 8.54 6.83 12.63
N LEU A 8 9.31 6.57 11.56
CA LEU A 8 9.74 5.22 11.20
C LEU A 8 10.65 4.60 12.27
N TRP A 9 11.45 5.41 12.97
CA TRP A 9 12.37 4.94 14.00
C TRP A 9 11.61 4.26 15.13
N SER A 10 10.61 4.93 15.70
CA SER A 10 9.80 4.37 16.79
C SER A 10 8.94 3.21 16.32
N VAL A 11 8.43 3.24 15.09
CA VAL A 11 7.50 2.21 14.62
C VAL A 11 8.19 0.88 14.31
N ILE A 12 9.38 0.92 13.71
CA ILE A 12 10.18 -0.28 13.38
C ILE A 12 10.57 -1.00 14.68
N GLN A 13 10.92 -0.26 15.72
CA GLN A 13 11.32 -0.80 17.02
C GLN A 13 10.21 -1.54 17.78
N LYS A 14 8.95 -1.42 17.36
CA LYS A 14 7.84 -2.21 17.94
C LYS A 14 7.91 -3.69 17.54
N LYS A 15 8.72 -4.05 16.53
CA LYS A 15 8.97 -5.43 16.13
C LYS A 15 10.07 -6.02 17.01
N ASP A 16 9.83 -7.21 17.57
CA ASP A 16 10.89 -7.93 18.28
C ASP A 16 12.06 -8.24 17.35
N ASN A 17 13.28 -8.08 17.86
CA ASN A 17 14.52 -8.23 17.09
C ASN A 17 14.56 -7.39 15.81
N TRP A 18 13.94 -6.19 15.83
CA TRP A 18 13.83 -5.31 14.66
C TRP A 18 15.15 -5.06 13.92
N ARG A 19 16.30 -4.99 14.64
CA ARG A 19 17.61 -4.77 14.00
C ARG A 19 17.96 -5.86 12.99
N ASP A 20 17.71 -7.11 13.37
CA ASP A 20 18.03 -8.29 12.56
C ASP A 20 16.90 -8.65 11.60
N VAL A 21 15.65 -8.35 11.97
CA VAL A 21 14.45 -8.74 11.21
C VAL A 21 14.07 -7.69 10.18
N CYS A 22 14.17 -6.40 10.49
CA CYS A 22 13.66 -5.32 9.63
C CYS A 22 14.69 -4.81 8.62
N PHE A 23 15.96 -5.21 8.73
CA PHE A 23 17.04 -4.76 7.85
C PHE A 23 17.81 -5.94 7.26
N ASN A 24 18.17 -5.87 5.98
CA ASN A 24 18.98 -6.90 5.32
C ASN A 24 20.47 -6.77 5.67
N ASP A 25 20.96 -5.53 5.80
CA ASP A 25 22.38 -5.18 5.99
C ASP A 25 22.56 -4.07 7.04
N GLY A 26 21.55 -3.85 7.88
CA GLY A 26 21.49 -2.75 8.84
C GLY A 26 21.03 -1.40 8.26
N ILE A 27 20.83 -1.29 6.94
CA ILE A 27 20.38 -0.05 6.26
C ILE A 27 19.15 -0.31 5.36
N HIS A 28 19.24 -1.24 4.43
CA HIS A 28 18.15 -1.57 3.52
C HIS A 28 17.09 -2.40 4.24
N LEU A 29 15.82 -1.99 4.09
CA LEU A 29 14.71 -2.70 4.71
C LEU A 29 14.56 -4.11 4.13
N SER A 30 14.34 -5.08 5.01
CA SER A 30 13.89 -6.41 4.62
C SER A 30 12.42 -6.38 4.17
N THR A 31 11.89 -7.51 3.72
CA THR A 31 10.45 -7.66 3.47
C THR A 31 9.62 -7.30 4.71
N GLU A 32 10.05 -7.72 5.90
CA GLU A 32 9.35 -7.42 7.15
C GLU A 32 9.44 -5.94 7.51
N GLY A 33 10.62 -5.32 7.35
CA GLY A 33 10.79 -3.88 7.54
C GLY A 33 9.92 -3.07 6.58
N SER A 34 9.92 -3.44 5.30
CA SER A 34 9.15 -2.77 4.25
C SER A 34 7.65 -2.85 4.49
N LYS A 35 7.14 -4.00 4.95
CA LYS A 35 5.72 -4.14 5.35
C LYS A 35 5.31 -3.16 6.45
N ILE A 36 6.17 -2.93 7.43
CA ILE A 36 5.91 -1.97 8.51
C ILE A 36 5.85 -0.55 7.95
N VAL A 37 6.81 -0.16 7.13
CA VAL A 37 6.85 1.17 6.50
C VAL A 37 5.63 1.42 5.61
N THR A 38 5.32 0.49 4.71
CA THR A 38 4.15 0.59 3.82
C THR A 38 2.85 0.71 4.61
N LYS A 39 2.70 -0.02 5.72
CA LYS A 39 1.51 0.08 6.59
C LYS A 39 1.33 1.49 7.17
N GLU A 40 2.40 2.12 7.64
CA GLU A 40 2.31 3.48 8.19
C GLU A 40 2.05 4.53 7.10
N ILE A 41 2.67 4.39 5.93
CA ILE A 41 2.40 5.27 4.78
C ILE A 41 0.92 5.17 4.38
N LEU A 42 0.41 3.95 4.19
CA LEU A 42 -0.99 3.74 3.82
C LEU A 42 -1.95 4.26 4.89
N LYS A 43 -1.60 4.15 6.17
CA LYS A 43 -2.39 4.72 7.26
C LYS A 43 -2.49 6.25 7.14
N VAL A 44 -1.37 6.94 6.98
CA VAL A 44 -1.34 8.41 6.84
C VAL A 44 -2.11 8.87 5.61
N LEU A 45 -1.93 8.20 4.47
CA LEU A 45 -2.66 8.53 3.25
C LEU A 45 -4.17 8.29 3.41
N LYS A 46 -4.58 7.20 4.07
CA LYS A 46 -5.99 6.88 4.32
C LYS A 46 -6.67 7.89 5.25
N GLU A 47 -5.98 8.36 6.27
CA GLU A 47 -6.49 9.30 7.28
C GLU A 47 -6.41 10.76 6.85
N ALA A 48 -5.78 11.05 5.71
CA ALA A 48 -5.67 12.40 5.17
C ALA A 48 -7.02 13.02 4.79
N GLU A 49 -7.30 14.24 5.28
CA GLU A 49 -8.52 14.98 4.94
C GLU A 49 -8.37 15.91 3.72
N TRP A 50 -7.15 16.06 3.20
CA TRP A 50 -6.87 16.94 2.06
C TRP A 50 -7.33 16.32 0.72
N LYS A 51 -7.65 17.17 -0.25
CA LYS A 51 -8.12 16.78 -1.59
C LYS A 51 -7.12 17.19 -2.69
N PRO A 52 -6.85 16.32 -3.69
CA PRO A 52 -7.32 14.93 -3.78
C PRO A 52 -6.65 14.07 -2.69
N ASN A 53 -7.36 13.13 -2.08
CA ASN A 53 -6.74 12.20 -1.14
C ASN A 53 -5.91 11.17 -1.93
N LEU A 54 -4.64 10.95 -1.53
CA LEU A 54 -3.71 10.03 -2.21
C LEU A 54 -3.76 8.58 -1.69
N TYR A 55 -4.72 8.22 -0.85
CA TYR A 55 -5.04 6.84 -0.57
C TYR A 55 -5.56 6.20 -1.86
N TRP A 56 -4.94 5.11 -2.26
CA TRP A 56 -5.19 4.46 -3.54
C TRP A 56 -6.67 4.16 -3.84
N ARG A 57 -7.49 3.80 -2.82
CA ARG A 57 -8.94 3.56 -3.03
C ARG A 57 -9.76 4.81 -3.28
N SER A 58 -9.20 5.99 -3.00
CA SER A 58 -9.82 7.28 -3.24
C SER A 58 -9.38 7.89 -4.58
N MET A 59 -8.38 7.31 -5.23
CA MET A 59 -7.92 7.71 -6.56
C MET A 59 -8.61 6.85 -7.63
N PRO A 60 -9.02 7.44 -8.76
CA PRO A 60 -9.48 6.64 -9.89
C PRO A 60 -8.32 5.83 -10.48
N SER A 61 -8.61 4.62 -10.98
CA SER A 61 -7.64 3.90 -11.79
C SER A 61 -7.48 4.57 -13.15
N ASP A 62 -6.23 4.76 -13.58
CA ASP A 62 -5.91 5.35 -14.89
C ASP A 62 -6.41 4.48 -16.06
N PHE A 63 -6.55 3.17 -15.83
CA PHE A 63 -7.03 2.17 -16.80
C PHE A 63 -8.15 1.33 -16.16
N GLY A 64 -9.23 2.02 -15.77
CA GLY A 64 -10.36 1.44 -15.06
C GLY A 64 -11.41 0.74 -15.95
N GLU A 65 -11.24 0.79 -17.27
CA GLU A 65 -12.11 0.16 -18.26
C GLU A 65 -11.94 -1.36 -18.34
N ASP A 66 -12.95 -2.04 -18.90
CA ASP A 66 -12.89 -3.49 -19.11
C ASP A 66 -11.84 -3.83 -20.18
N SER A 67 -11.15 -4.94 -19.94
CA SER A 67 -10.07 -5.44 -20.79
C SER A 67 -10.42 -6.83 -21.35
N PRO A 68 -10.03 -7.15 -22.59
CA PRO A 68 -10.11 -8.52 -23.10
C PRO A 68 -9.25 -9.52 -22.31
N TYR A 69 -8.35 -9.02 -21.45
CA TYR A 69 -7.51 -9.81 -20.56
C TYR A 69 -8.05 -9.91 -19.13
N ASP A 70 -9.24 -9.36 -18.86
CA ASP A 70 -9.86 -9.52 -17.55
C ASP A 70 -10.18 -11.00 -17.30
N PRO A 71 -9.94 -11.50 -16.07
CA PRO A 71 -10.22 -12.89 -15.74
C PRO A 71 -11.72 -13.18 -15.87
N VAL A 72 -12.02 -14.39 -16.35
CA VAL A 72 -13.39 -14.89 -16.46
C VAL A 72 -13.95 -15.17 -15.07
N GLY A 73 -15.15 -14.66 -14.81
CA GLY A 73 -15.87 -14.86 -13.57
C GLY A 73 -16.34 -16.31 -13.38
N PRO A 74 -16.83 -16.66 -12.18
CA PRO A 74 -17.26 -18.02 -11.85
C PRO A 74 -18.39 -18.57 -12.74
N ASP A 75 -19.14 -17.70 -13.44
CA ASP A 75 -20.22 -18.08 -14.35
C ASP A 75 -19.74 -18.50 -15.75
N GLY A 76 -18.44 -18.33 -16.05
CA GLY A 76 -17.86 -18.62 -17.36
C GLY A 76 -18.29 -17.67 -18.47
N LYS A 77 -18.98 -16.57 -18.16
CA LYS A 77 -19.61 -15.66 -19.13
C LYS A 77 -19.20 -14.22 -18.93
N THR A 78 -19.12 -13.77 -17.68
CA THR A 78 -18.72 -12.40 -17.35
C THR A 78 -17.21 -12.33 -17.11
N THR A 79 -16.63 -11.16 -17.28
CA THR A 79 -15.26 -10.85 -16.86
C THR A 79 -15.29 -10.03 -15.57
N ILE A 80 -14.23 -10.14 -14.77
CA ILE A 80 -14.08 -9.37 -13.53
C ILE A 80 -12.97 -8.36 -13.74
N ASN A 81 -13.33 -7.09 -13.88
CA ASN A 81 -12.38 -5.99 -13.92
C ASN A 81 -11.66 -5.86 -12.57
N LEU A 82 -10.34 -6.07 -12.57
CA LEU A 82 -9.51 -6.03 -11.36
C LEU A 82 -8.75 -4.70 -11.17
N SER A 83 -9.01 -3.69 -12.01
CA SER A 83 -8.31 -2.39 -11.98
C SER A 83 -8.33 -1.69 -10.62
N ASN A 84 -9.33 -1.97 -9.78
CA ASN A 84 -9.51 -1.39 -8.45
C ASN A 84 -9.38 -2.42 -7.31
N PHE A 85 -8.92 -3.65 -7.59
CA PHE A 85 -8.96 -4.75 -6.63
C PHE A 85 -7.88 -4.63 -5.55
N ALA A 86 -6.64 -4.29 -5.93
CA ALA A 86 -5.48 -4.26 -5.06
C ALA A 86 -4.73 -2.93 -5.15
N PHE A 87 -3.92 -2.66 -4.12
CA PHE A 87 -2.88 -1.63 -4.20
C PHE A 87 -1.89 -2.04 -5.31
N PRO A 88 -1.62 -1.18 -6.30
CA PRO A 88 -0.69 -1.49 -7.39
C PRO A 88 0.76 -1.69 -6.90
#